data_AF-A0A0L6WCP1-F1
#
_entry.id   AF-A0A0L6WCP1-F1
#
_cell.length_a   1.000
_cell.length_b   1.000
_cell.length_c   1.000
_cell.angle_alpha   90.00
_cell.angle_beta   90.00
_cell.angle_gamma   90.00
#
_symmetry.space_group_name_H-M   'P 1'
#
loop_
_entity.id
_entity.type
_entity.pdbx_description
1 polymer ?
#
loop_
_entity_poly.entity_id
_entity_poly.type
_entity_poly.pdbx_seq_one_letter_code
_entity_poly.pdbx_strand_id
1 'polypeptide(L)'
;MTTGTSPSTVTTATAPSNTQASTFPAGSPSTIPTGTSVFTTPAVPSITGTSSPVSSTPHASGTTTSTGPPFTNSPSGSGTAAADTTSSSSGVSAAASSSAKFEIPGKTISVLPIGLGVFAGISVIALIVVGLVTYERTKYRKVSGKAFSAKFSNRYFHTRLSDNEDWLNQGPTWAMVAWHNCIEWMTKLPPGFVHELPQQMQLYPDIDEVTGVPVVDFDHFCCGAHGFSALIETVAVGEDSTLTHYTLFDTGPDDKSLVRNVTAMKVPIDKIERVITSHWHRDHTGGLLSFLDFRQSLTPRRPCIVDVHPDRPLARGIAPGPNFDKVVCALPQDPTFELIENAGGIVEKSLTGHAVAGNTVWVSGEVPRVTLFEAGMLGGMRWFQDPGKEGRWRNEQHIMDERYAAIDVIGKGLVIFSACSHAGIVNVIKDAISVFSGPIYMVIGGLHLAGPEFSPRIPPTIDFLSTQLRPSPTYVLPMHCSGFQSKIALERAFGEGCVPAGVGLKIKIVGDSAQEKIMFPPVY
;
A
#
# COMPACT_ATOMS: atom_id res chain seq x y z
N MET A 1 -25.70 88.44 13.85
CA MET A 1 -24.65 87.70 13.11
C MET A 1 -25.30 86.41 12.61
N THR A 2 -26.06 86.38 11.49
CA THR A 2 -25.59 86.34 10.07
C THR A 2 -24.39 85.39 9.94
N THR A 3 -24.40 84.25 9.26
CA THR A 3 -25.16 83.65 8.14
C THR A 3 -24.92 82.12 8.21
N GLY A 4 -25.62 81.17 7.59
CA GLY A 4 -26.69 81.17 6.60
C GLY A 4 -26.78 79.76 5.98
N THR A 5 -27.97 79.14 6.09
CA THR A 5 -28.71 78.42 5.04
C THR A 5 -28.04 77.32 4.19
N SER A 6 -28.39 76.07 4.52
CA SER A 6 -29.35 75.17 3.82
C SER A 6 -29.25 74.80 2.32
N PRO A 7 -29.81 73.62 1.96
CA PRO A 7 -29.51 72.79 0.78
C PRO A 7 -30.53 72.97 -0.36
N SER A 8 -30.30 72.38 -1.54
CA SER A 8 -31.36 72.18 -2.56
C SER A 8 -30.96 71.23 -3.72
N THR A 9 -31.75 70.15 -3.85
CA THR A 9 -32.40 69.54 -5.06
C THR A 9 -31.56 69.17 -6.30
N VAL A 10 -31.51 67.88 -6.66
CA VAL A 10 -32.41 67.11 -7.57
C VAL A 10 -32.42 67.61 -9.02
N THR A 11 -32.00 66.79 -9.99
CA THR A 11 -32.77 66.38 -11.19
C THR A 11 -32.11 65.18 -11.91
N THR A 12 -32.98 64.24 -12.26
CA THR A 12 -32.98 63.11 -13.22
C THR A 12 -32.13 63.20 -14.49
N ALA A 13 -31.60 62.06 -14.97
CA ALA A 13 -31.81 61.52 -16.33
C ALA A 13 -30.87 60.33 -16.72
N THR A 14 -31.49 59.17 -16.96
CA THR A 14 -31.30 58.19 -18.06
C THR A 14 -29.98 57.43 -18.33
N ALA A 15 -30.14 56.14 -18.64
CA ALA A 15 -29.16 55.05 -18.84
C ALA A 15 -28.25 55.19 -20.10
N PRO A 16 -27.29 54.25 -20.31
CA PRO A 16 -27.69 53.02 -20.99
C PRO A 16 -27.14 51.72 -20.36
N SER A 17 -28.00 50.71 -20.44
CA SER A 17 -27.75 49.28 -20.33
C SER A 17 -26.77 48.77 -21.40
N ASN A 18 -25.89 47.84 -21.02
CA ASN A 18 -25.37 46.84 -21.96
C ASN A 18 -25.36 45.46 -21.31
N THR A 19 -26.50 44.79 -21.47
CA THR A 19 -26.66 43.33 -21.45
C THR A 19 -26.23 42.76 -22.79
N GLN A 20 -25.38 41.72 -22.78
CA GLN A 20 -25.44 40.67 -23.79
C GLN A 20 -25.44 39.32 -23.11
N ALA A 21 -26.65 38.73 -23.05
CA ALA A 21 -26.84 37.31 -23.15
C ALA A 21 -27.05 36.99 -24.63
N SER A 22 -26.50 35.88 -25.13
CA SER A 22 -26.99 35.27 -26.37
C SER A 22 -27.20 33.77 -26.18
N THR A 23 -28.46 33.44 -26.34
CA THR A 23 -29.12 32.14 -26.48
C THR A 23 -28.56 31.31 -27.63
N PHE A 24 -28.41 30.00 -27.43
CA PHE A 24 -28.32 29.02 -28.52
C PHE A 24 -29.72 28.46 -28.83
N PRO A 25 -30.17 28.45 -30.10
CA PRO A 25 -31.40 27.79 -30.50
C PRO A 25 -31.16 26.35 -30.97
N ALA A 26 -32.16 25.51 -30.76
CA ALA A 26 -32.27 24.16 -31.30
C ALA A 26 -32.61 24.17 -32.80
N GLY A 27 -32.08 23.19 -33.55
CA GLY A 27 -32.46 22.88 -34.93
C GLY A 27 -31.89 21.52 -35.36
N SER A 28 -32.79 20.59 -35.71
CA SER A 28 -32.51 19.20 -36.14
C SER A 28 -32.20 19.12 -37.67
N PRO A 29 -32.16 17.93 -38.29
CA PRO A 29 -30.96 17.21 -38.73
C PRO A 29 -30.75 17.22 -40.26
N SER A 30 -29.52 17.03 -40.75
CA SER A 30 -29.30 16.71 -42.17
C SER A 30 -28.02 15.93 -42.45
N THR A 31 -28.22 14.71 -42.96
CA THR A 31 -27.50 14.04 -44.07
C THR A 31 -25.96 14.04 -44.09
N ILE A 32 -25.40 12.85 -43.90
CA ILE A 32 -24.00 12.50 -44.22
C ILE A 32 -23.89 12.22 -45.73
N PRO A 33 -22.96 12.87 -46.47
CA PRO A 33 -22.54 12.40 -47.78
C PRO A 33 -21.34 11.47 -47.67
N THR A 34 -21.42 10.35 -48.39
CA THR A 34 -20.32 9.46 -48.78
C THR A 34 -19.23 10.22 -49.55
N GLY A 35 -17.96 9.99 -49.21
CA GLY A 35 -16.81 10.51 -49.94
C GLY A 35 -15.48 9.87 -49.53
N THR A 36 -14.89 9.15 -50.47
CA THR A 36 -13.70 8.30 -50.41
C THR A 36 -12.38 9.09 -50.54
N SER A 37 -11.35 8.81 -49.73
CA SER A 37 -9.92 8.74 -50.13
C SER A 37 -9.07 8.18 -48.97
N VAL A 38 -8.53 6.97 -49.10
CA VAL A 38 -7.14 6.61 -49.50
C VAL A 38 -6.05 7.26 -48.65
N PHE A 39 -5.47 6.50 -47.72
CA PHE A 39 -4.06 6.60 -47.35
C PHE A 39 -3.48 5.21 -47.05
N THR A 40 -2.26 5.02 -47.54
CA THR A 40 -1.49 3.79 -47.75
C THR A 40 -0.87 3.19 -46.48
N THR A 41 -0.93 1.86 -46.36
CA THR A 41 -0.18 1.01 -45.42
C THR A 41 1.10 0.45 -46.05
N PRO A 42 2.23 0.31 -45.32
CA PRO A 42 3.36 -0.48 -45.79
C PRO A 42 3.20 -1.97 -45.46
N ALA A 43 3.74 -2.78 -46.38
CA ALA A 43 3.56 -4.22 -46.51
C ALA A 43 4.31 -5.08 -45.48
N VAL A 44 3.73 -6.22 -45.15
CA VAL A 44 4.38 -7.40 -44.56
C VAL A 44 4.11 -8.58 -45.51
N PRO A 45 5.13 -9.37 -45.91
CA PRO A 45 4.93 -10.45 -46.86
C PRO A 45 4.27 -11.68 -46.22
N SER A 46 3.28 -12.19 -46.95
CA SER A 46 2.55 -13.43 -46.71
C SER A 46 3.31 -14.63 -47.24
N ILE A 47 3.21 -15.78 -46.54
CA ILE A 47 3.22 -17.08 -47.20
C ILE A 47 2.06 -17.92 -46.63
N THR A 48 1.15 -18.21 -47.55
CA THR A 48 0.07 -19.21 -47.63
C THR A 48 0.50 -20.62 -47.19
N GLY A 49 -0.33 -21.52 -46.69
CA GLY A 49 -1.78 -21.61 -46.59
C GLY A 49 -2.18 -23.05 -46.23
N THR A 50 -3.49 -23.28 -46.01
CA THR A 50 -4.27 -24.54 -46.12
C THR A 50 -3.80 -25.75 -45.28
N SER A 51 -4.62 -26.57 -44.61
CA SER A 51 -6.08 -26.82 -44.56
C SER A 51 -6.31 -27.81 -43.40
N SER A 52 -7.43 -27.68 -42.68
CA SER A 52 -7.94 -28.60 -41.63
C SER A 52 -8.28 -30.01 -42.17
N PRO A 53 -8.89 -30.94 -41.40
CA PRO A 53 -8.87 -31.24 -39.95
C PRO A 53 -8.53 -32.75 -39.72
N VAL A 54 -8.60 -33.27 -38.48
CA VAL A 54 -9.27 -34.56 -38.10
C VAL A 54 -8.84 -35.00 -36.69
N SER A 55 -9.82 -35.58 -36.00
CA SER A 55 -9.90 -35.99 -34.62
C SER A 55 -9.24 -37.33 -34.30
N SER A 56 -9.26 -37.64 -32.99
CA SER A 56 -9.46 -38.95 -32.35
C SER A 56 -8.29 -39.52 -31.55
N THR A 57 -8.71 -40.11 -30.42
CA THR A 57 -8.05 -40.50 -29.16
C THR A 57 -7.41 -41.90 -29.24
N PRO A 58 -7.22 -42.67 -28.14
CA PRO A 58 -6.11 -42.64 -27.16
C PRO A 58 -5.37 -44.01 -27.06
N HIS A 59 -4.52 -44.19 -26.02
CA HIS A 59 -3.78 -45.38 -25.53
C HIS A 59 -2.28 -45.44 -25.87
N ALA A 60 -1.40 -46.15 -25.16
CA ALA A 60 -1.21 -46.49 -23.74
C ALA A 60 0.16 -47.22 -23.67
N SER A 61 0.87 -47.05 -22.55
CA SER A 61 1.76 -48.03 -21.87
C SER A 61 2.83 -48.81 -22.66
N GLY A 62 4.07 -48.76 -22.18
CA GLY A 62 5.10 -49.72 -22.61
C GLY A 62 6.46 -49.52 -21.95
N THR A 63 6.64 -50.12 -20.78
CA THR A 63 7.91 -50.31 -20.06
C THR A 63 8.84 -51.25 -20.83
N THR A 64 10.16 -51.05 -20.82
CA THR A 64 11.14 -52.14 -20.67
C THR A 64 12.55 -51.64 -20.31
N THR A 65 13.09 -52.37 -19.35
CA THR A 65 14.42 -52.40 -18.71
C THR A 65 15.57 -52.86 -19.61
N SER A 66 16.82 -52.43 -19.33
CA SER A 66 18.02 -53.30 -19.23
C SER A 66 19.25 -52.49 -18.72
N THR A 67 19.77 -52.80 -17.51
CA THR A 67 21.05 -53.50 -17.18
C THR A 67 22.34 -52.65 -17.27
N GLY A 68 22.99 -52.38 -16.11
CA GLY A 68 24.38 -51.89 -15.97
C GLY A 68 25.43 -53.03 -16.07
N PRO A 69 26.59 -53.00 -15.36
CA PRO A 69 27.32 -51.93 -14.66
C PRO A 69 28.86 -51.97 -15.00
N PRO A 70 29.85 -51.87 -14.07
CA PRO A 70 30.62 -50.67 -13.72
C PRO A 70 32.17 -50.86 -13.82
N PHE A 71 33.00 -49.83 -13.57
CA PHE A 71 34.36 -50.05 -13.04
C PHE A 71 34.89 -48.88 -12.18
N THR A 72 35.37 -49.23 -11.00
CA THR A 72 36.17 -48.46 -10.03
C THR A 72 37.66 -48.68 -10.26
N ASN A 73 38.52 -47.73 -9.84
CA ASN A 73 39.65 -47.97 -8.92
C ASN A 73 40.49 -46.70 -8.70
N SER A 74 40.77 -46.40 -7.42
CA SER A 74 41.94 -45.65 -6.91
C SER A 74 43.02 -46.67 -6.47
N PRO A 75 44.03 -46.37 -5.60
CA PRO A 75 44.93 -45.22 -5.37
C PRO A 75 46.43 -45.66 -5.23
N SER A 76 47.38 -44.71 -5.03
CA SER A 76 48.67 -44.85 -4.26
C SER A 76 49.66 -43.73 -4.68
N GLY A 77 50.54 -43.10 -3.89
CA GLY A 77 50.99 -43.12 -2.48
C GLY A 77 51.95 -41.91 -2.29
N SER A 78 51.95 -41.17 -1.16
CA SER A 78 52.70 -41.36 0.11
C SER A 78 54.23 -41.09 0.09
N GLY A 79 54.70 -40.18 0.96
CA GLY A 79 56.09 -40.11 1.48
C GLY A 79 56.60 -38.67 1.75
N THR A 80 56.44 -38.10 2.96
CA THR A 80 57.41 -37.98 4.11
C THR A 80 58.50 -36.89 3.96
N ALA A 81 58.44 -35.80 4.76
CA ALA A 81 59.18 -35.50 6.01
C ALA A 81 60.58 -34.85 5.75
N ALA A 82 60.89 -33.59 6.10
CA ALA A 82 61.11 -32.91 7.40
C ALA A 82 62.62 -32.64 7.68
N ALA A 83 62.92 -31.36 8.01
CA ALA A 83 64.07 -30.78 8.75
C ALA A 83 65.52 -30.86 8.20
N ASP A 84 66.15 -29.70 7.93
CA ASP A 84 67.04 -28.96 8.87
C ASP A 84 68.24 -28.20 8.23
N THR A 85 68.47 -26.98 8.76
CA THR A 85 69.72 -26.18 8.91
C THR A 85 70.50 -25.51 7.74
N THR A 86 70.53 -24.15 7.81
CA THR A 86 71.67 -23.18 7.65
C THR A 86 72.51 -23.19 6.35
N SER A 87 72.95 -22.08 5.71
CA SER A 87 73.28 -20.70 6.13
C SER A 87 73.45 -19.75 4.91
N SER A 88 73.20 -18.45 5.13
CA SER A 88 73.83 -17.25 4.54
C SER A 88 73.90 -17.04 3.01
N SER A 89 73.30 -15.94 2.49
CA SER A 89 73.94 -14.63 2.28
C SER A 89 73.17 -13.73 1.30
N SER A 90 73.05 -12.43 1.63
CA SER A 90 72.80 -11.23 0.77
C SER A 90 71.59 -11.25 -0.19
N GLY A 91 70.61 -10.34 -0.16
CA GLY A 91 70.61 -8.93 0.20
C GLY A 91 70.40 -8.07 -1.06
N VAL A 92 69.15 -7.71 -1.40
CA VAL A 92 68.80 -6.51 -2.19
C VAL A 92 67.38 -6.06 -1.79
N SER A 93 67.29 -4.83 -1.28
CA SER A 93 66.08 -4.15 -0.83
C SER A 93 65.23 -3.63 -2.00
N ALA A 94 63.91 -3.68 -1.83
CA ALA A 94 62.92 -3.05 -2.68
C ALA A 94 62.85 -1.53 -2.44
N ALA A 95 62.85 -0.76 -3.53
CA ALA A 95 62.71 0.69 -3.54
C ALA A 95 61.24 1.10 -3.32
N ALA A 96 61.00 1.92 -2.30
CA ALA A 96 59.76 2.67 -2.09
C ALA A 96 59.95 4.11 -2.60
N SER A 97 58.95 4.61 -3.32
CA SER A 97 58.89 5.91 -3.96
C SER A 97 58.81 7.06 -2.96
N SER A 98 59.66 8.07 -3.16
CA SER A 98 59.74 9.32 -2.40
C SER A 98 58.73 10.35 -2.89
N SER A 99 57.82 10.82 -2.03
CA SER A 99 57.10 12.08 -2.24
C SER A 99 57.90 13.23 -1.61
N ALA A 100 58.36 14.18 -2.43
CA ALA A 100 59.08 15.37 -1.99
C ALA A 100 58.16 16.31 -1.18
N LYS A 101 58.67 16.81 -0.05
CA LYS A 101 58.06 17.88 0.76
C LYS A 101 58.30 19.24 0.06
N PHE A 102 57.22 19.98 -0.16
CA PHE A 102 57.25 21.41 -0.45
C PHE A 102 57.32 22.16 0.90
N GLU A 103 58.43 22.87 1.16
CA GLU A 103 58.62 23.67 2.38
C GLU A 103 58.23 25.14 2.15
N ILE A 104 57.40 25.68 3.05
CA ILE A 104 57.17 27.12 3.25
C ILE A 104 57.73 27.47 4.63
N PRO A 105 58.55 28.52 4.81
CA PRO A 105 59.17 28.81 6.09
C PRO A 105 58.22 29.59 7.02
N GLY A 106 58.07 29.11 8.26
CA GLY A 106 57.70 29.95 9.41
C GLY A 106 56.27 29.84 9.95
N LYS A 107 55.87 28.67 10.47
CA LYS A 107 55.05 28.53 11.71
C LYS A 107 54.85 27.05 12.03
N THR A 108 55.36 26.59 13.18
CA THR A 108 55.05 25.27 13.72
C THR A 108 53.61 25.27 14.25
N ILE A 109 52.66 24.71 13.49
CA ILE A 109 51.30 24.45 13.98
C ILE A 109 51.31 23.08 14.66
N SER A 110 51.31 23.09 16.00
CA SER A 110 50.97 21.93 16.81
C SER A 110 49.47 21.69 16.70
N VAL A 111 49.05 20.68 15.94
CA VAL A 111 47.67 20.18 15.97
C VAL A 111 47.53 19.29 17.21
N LEU A 112 47.03 19.86 18.31
CA LEU A 112 46.59 19.05 19.45
C LEU A 112 45.42 18.14 18.99
N PRO A 113 45.36 16.87 19.42
CA PRO A 113 44.31 15.91 19.02
C PRO A 113 42.98 16.16 19.75
N ILE A 114 42.62 17.44 19.94
CA ILE A 114 41.34 17.84 20.54
C ILE A 114 40.17 17.38 19.65
N GLY A 115 40.38 17.35 18.32
CA GLY A 115 39.34 16.96 17.36
C GLY A 115 38.81 15.54 17.52
N LEU A 116 39.66 14.57 17.88
CA LEU A 116 39.24 13.17 18.02
C LEU A 116 38.38 12.95 19.27
N GLY A 117 38.75 13.59 20.39
CA GLY A 117 37.99 13.53 21.64
C GLY A 117 36.65 14.25 21.54
N VAL A 118 36.60 15.41 20.88
CA VAL A 118 35.35 16.15 20.63
C VAL A 118 34.44 15.38 19.68
N PHE A 119 34.98 14.78 18.61
CA PHE A 119 34.18 13.96 17.70
C PHE A 119 33.61 12.72 18.38
N ALA A 120 34.43 11.98 19.15
CA ALA A 120 33.97 10.84 19.93
C ALA A 120 32.89 11.23 20.95
N GLY A 121 33.07 12.37 21.64
CA GLY A 121 32.08 12.90 22.58
C GLY A 121 30.74 13.24 21.91
N ILE A 122 30.78 13.93 20.77
CA ILE A 122 29.58 14.27 19.99
C ILE A 122 28.89 13.01 19.47
N SER A 123 29.64 12.00 18.99
CA SER A 123 29.07 10.73 18.54
C SER A 123 28.38 9.96 19.67
N VAL A 124 28.97 9.92 20.87
CA VAL A 124 28.35 9.27 22.04
C VAL A 124 27.08 10.00 22.46
N ILE A 125 27.10 11.34 22.50
CA ILE A 125 25.91 12.14 22.81
C ILE A 125 24.82 11.91 21.74
N ALA A 126 25.18 11.87 20.47
CA ALA A 126 24.23 11.60 19.39
C ALA A 126 23.59 10.20 19.53
N LEU A 127 24.36 9.18 19.88
CA LEU A 127 23.84 7.83 20.14
C LEU A 127 22.93 7.79 21.37
N ILE A 128 23.28 8.51 22.44
CA ILE A 128 22.42 8.63 23.63
C ILE A 128 21.11 9.34 23.28
N VAL A 129 21.17 10.44 22.53
CA VAL A 129 19.98 11.19 22.09
C VAL A 129 19.11 10.32 21.19
N VAL A 130 19.69 9.63 20.21
CA VAL A 130 18.95 8.69 19.34
C VAL A 130 18.34 7.57 20.18
N GLY A 131 19.08 6.99 21.12
CA GLY A 131 18.57 5.95 22.01
C GLY A 131 17.42 6.45 22.89
N LEU A 132 17.53 7.66 23.43
CA LEU A 132 16.51 8.27 24.30
C LEU A 132 15.26 8.67 23.51
N VAL A 133 15.43 9.27 22.32
CA VAL A 133 14.32 9.62 21.42
C VAL A 133 13.61 8.35 20.92
N THR A 134 14.36 7.31 20.53
CA THR A 134 13.79 6.02 20.15
C THR A 134 13.06 5.37 21.32
N TYR A 135 13.63 5.42 22.54
CA TYR A 135 12.99 4.91 23.74
C TYR A 135 11.69 5.65 24.08
N GLU A 136 11.71 6.99 24.08
CA GLU A 136 10.52 7.80 24.34
C GLU A 136 9.45 7.56 23.27
N ARG A 137 9.80 7.56 21.99
CA ARG A 137 8.87 7.22 20.89
C ARG A 137 8.25 5.84 21.10
N THR A 138 9.05 4.83 21.45
CA THR A 138 8.55 3.46 21.69
C THR A 138 7.65 3.39 22.93
N LYS A 139 7.98 4.14 24.00
CA LYS A 139 7.19 4.23 25.22
C LYS A 139 5.84 4.90 24.96
N TYR A 140 5.82 6.06 24.29
CA TYR A 140 4.57 6.76 23.94
C TYR A 140 3.70 5.92 23.01
N ARG A 141 4.28 5.20 22.04
CA ARG A 141 3.55 4.24 21.19
C ARG A 141 2.90 3.12 21.99
N LYS A 142 3.64 2.48 22.91
CA LYS A 142 3.10 1.44 23.78
C LYS A 142 1.98 1.98 24.68
N VAL A 143 2.09 3.21 25.17
CA VAL A 143 1.06 3.83 26.01
C VAL A 143 -0.19 4.18 25.20
N SER A 144 -0.06 4.82 24.03
CA SER A 144 -1.20 5.15 23.16
C SER A 144 -1.86 3.89 22.59
N GLY A 145 -1.06 2.90 22.18
CA GLY A 145 -1.52 1.61 21.69
C GLY A 145 -2.22 0.79 22.76
N LYS A 146 -1.64 0.67 23.97
CA LYS A 146 -2.30 0.01 25.10
C LYS A 146 -3.50 0.80 25.61
N ALA A 147 -3.50 2.13 25.54
CA ALA A 147 -4.67 2.94 25.89
C ALA A 147 -5.79 2.77 24.86
N PHE A 148 -5.45 2.61 23.58
CA PHE A 148 -6.39 2.21 22.53
C PHE A 148 -6.90 0.80 22.80
N SER A 149 -6.02 -0.21 22.86
CA SER A 149 -6.36 -1.60 23.17
C SER A 149 -7.13 -1.75 24.49
N ALA A 150 -6.85 -0.95 25.53
CA ALA A 150 -7.58 -0.96 26.80
C ALA A 150 -8.92 -0.22 26.71
N LYS A 151 -9.03 0.91 25.99
CA LYS A 151 -10.34 1.55 25.68
C LYS A 151 -11.17 0.71 24.71
N PHE A 152 -10.51 -0.14 23.92
CA PHE A 152 -11.09 -1.10 23.02
C PHE A 152 -11.55 -2.36 23.77
N SER A 153 -10.75 -2.86 24.72
CA SER A 153 -11.04 -3.98 25.63
C SER A 153 -12.05 -3.62 26.72
N ASN A 154 -12.15 -2.34 27.12
CA ASN A 154 -13.21 -1.85 28.03
C ASN A 154 -14.56 -1.57 27.33
N ARG A 155 -14.74 -1.99 26.08
CA ARG A 155 -16.06 -1.99 25.44
C ARG A 155 -16.79 -3.30 25.71
N TYR A 156 -17.65 -3.21 26.74
CA TYR A 156 -18.88 -3.98 27.01
C TYR A 156 -18.77 -5.33 27.75
N PHE A 157 -18.46 -5.30 29.05
CA PHE A 157 -18.96 -6.23 30.09
C PHE A 157 -18.98 -5.42 31.40
N HIS A 158 -20.01 -5.31 32.24
CA HIS A 158 -21.23 -6.07 32.53
C HIS A 158 -22.24 -5.13 33.24
N THR A 159 -23.55 -5.28 32.97
CA THR A 159 -24.54 -5.34 34.07
C THR A 159 -25.64 -6.33 33.72
N ARG A 160 -25.98 -7.14 34.72
CA ARG A 160 -26.97 -8.22 34.73
C ARG A 160 -28.39 -7.62 34.70
N LEU A 161 -29.29 -8.11 33.83
CA LEU A 161 -30.66 -8.54 34.17
C LEU A 161 -31.48 -9.02 32.93
N SER A 162 -32.19 -10.13 33.16
CA SER A 162 -33.30 -10.77 32.44
C SER A 162 -33.11 -11.30 31.00
N ASP A 163 -32.92 -12.62 30.93
CA ASP A 163 -33.56 -13.60 30.05
C ASP A 163 -34.45 -13.02 28.94
N ASN A 164 -33.85 -12.83 27.76
CA ASN A 164 -34.52 -13.01 26.48
C ASN A 164 -33.44 -13.36 25.45
N GLU A 165 -33.34 -14.66 25.15
CA GLU A 165 -32.53 -15.19 24.07
C GLU A 165 -33.16 -14.77 22.73
N ASP A 166 -32.62 -13.73 22.11
CA ASP A 166 -32.75 -13.51 20.65
C ASP A 166 -31.78 -12.46 20.04
N TRP A 167 -30.90 -11.83 20.83
CA TRP A 167 -30.01 -10.76 20.35
C TRP A 167 -28.50 -11.07 20.39
N LEU A 168 -28.09 -12.29 20.77
CA LEU A 168 -26.68 -12.64 21.01
C LEU A 168 -25.87 -13.06 19.76
N ASN A 169 -26.45 -13.05 18.56
CA ASN A 169 -25.79 -13.57 17.34
C ASN A 169 -25.39 -12.51 16.29
N GLN A 170 -25.45 -11.22 16.61
CA GLN A 170 -25.03 -10.16 15.69
C GLN A 170 -23.77 -9.47 16.20
N GLY A 171 -22.65 -10.17 16.10
CA GLY A 171 -21.33 -9.56 16.26
C GLY A 171 -21.08 -8.49 15.18
N PRO A 172 -20.15 -7.56 15.41
CA PRO A 172 -19.80 -6.53 14.46
C PRO A 172 -19.48 -7.15 13.09
N THR A 173 -20.25 -6.78 12.08
CA THR A 173 -20.07 -7.19 10.70
C THR A 173 -19.28 -6.13 9.97
N TRP A 174 -18.27 -6.50 9.19
CA TRP A 174 -17.62 -5.56 8.28
C TRP A 174 -17.73 -6.04 6.85
N ALA A 175 -17.64 -5.10 5.91
CA ALA A 175 -17.58 -5.38 4.48
C ALA A 175 -16.42 -4.60 3.86
N MET A 176 -15.59 -5.28 3.08
CA MET A 176 -14.51 -4.65 2.31
C MET A 176 -14.87 -4.68 0.82
N VAL A 177 -14.53 -3.63 0.06
CA VAL A 177 -14.42 -3.70 -1.42
C VAL A 177 -12.98 -3.34 -1.79
N ALA A 178 -12.26 -4.29 -2.39
CA ALA A 178 -10.84 -4.15 -2.73
C ALA A 178 -10.61 -3.68 -4.18
N TRP A 179 -9.55 -2.90 -4.37
CA TRP A 179 -9.00 -2.50 -5.68
C TRP A 179 -7.59 -3.05 -5.90
N HIS A 180 -7.32 -3.53 -7.11
CA HIS A 180 -6.05 -4.14 -7.48
C HIS A 180 -5.79 -4.05 -8.99
N ASN A 181 -4.57 -4.36 -9.45
CA ASN A 181 -4.22 -4.51 -10.86
C ASN A 181 -4.54 -5.89 -11.43
N CYS A 182 -5.20 -6.77 -10.67
CA CYS A 182 -5.68 -8.07 -11.16
C CYS A 182 -7.21 -8.14 -11.05
N ILE A 183 -7.80 -8.83 -12.01
CA ILE A 183 -9.20 -9.25 -12.04
C ILE A 183 -9.19 -10.77 -11.80
N GLU A 184 -10.00 -11.27 -10.87
CA GLU A 184 -10.13 -12.70 -10.59
C GLU A 184 -11.60 -13.03 -10.31
N TRP A 185 -12.19 -13.93 -11.09
CA TRP A 185 -13.64 -14.21 -11.04
C TRP A 185 -13.98 -15.69 -10.82
N MET A 186 -13.02 -16.60 -11.03
CA MET A 186 -13.32 -18.03 -11.21
C MET A 186 -12.72 -18.91 -10.10
N THR A 187 -11.83 -18.35 -9.28
CA THR A 187 -11.25 -19.10 -8.17
C THR A 187 -12.27 -19.35 -7.07
N LYS A 188 -12.26 -20.55 -6.48
CA LYS A 188 -13.04 -20.84 -5.27
C LYS A 188 -12.59 -19.89 -4.15
N LEU A 189 -13.54 -19.19 -3.54
CA LEU A 189 -13.28 -18.28 -2.43
C LEU A 189 -13.69 -18.91 -1.08
N PRO A 190 -13.01 -18.54 0.02
CA PRO A 190 -13.43 -18.96 1.36
C PRO A 190 -14.79 -18.37 1.78
N PRO A 191 -15.43 -18.90 2.83
CA PRO A 191 -16.65 -18.33 3.39
C PRO A 191 -16.49 -16.85 3.76
N GLY A 192 -17.47 -16.03 3.40
CA GLY A 192 -17.45 -14.58 3.63
C GLY A 192 -16.84 -13.77 2.48
N PHE A 193 -16.19 -14.41 1.50
CA PHE A 193 -15.63 -13.75 0.33
C PHE A 193 -16.58 -13.89 -0.86
N VAL A 194 -16.71 -12.82 -1.66
CA VAL A 194 -17.62 -12.77 -2.81
C VAL A 194 -16.91 -12.09 -3.98
N HIS A 195 -16.92 -12.76 -5.13
CA HIS A 195 -16.46 -12.19 -6.40
C HIS A 195 -17.36 -11.06 -6.89
N GLU A 196 -16.89 -10.28 -7.85
CA GLU A 196 -17.66 -9.19 -8.42
C GLU A 196 -18.94 -9.67 -9.12
N LEU A 197 -18.90 -10.75 -9.91
CA LEU A 197 -20.06 -11.19 -10.71
C LEU A 197 -21.35 -11.39 -9.89
N PRO A 198 -21.37 -12.18 -8.79
CA PRO A 198 -22.57 -12.30 -7.96
C PRO A 198 -23.06 -10.97 -7.38
N GLN A 199 -22.16 -10.01 -7.14
CA GLN A 199 -22.54 -8.67 -6.67
C GLN A 199 -23.17 -7.86 -7.80
N GLN A 200 -22.59 -7.90 -9.00
CA GLN A 200 -23.12 -7.23 -10.20
C GLN A 200 -24.54 -7.71 -10.51
N MET A 201 -24.81 -9.02 -10.43
CA MET A 201 -26.16 -9.57 -10.64
C MET A 201 -27.20 -9.08 -9.61
N GLN A 202 -26.76 -8.62 -8.44
CA GLN A 202 -27.63 -8.00 -7.44
C GLN A 202 -27.78 -6.48 -7.66
N LEU A 203 -26.72 -5.83 -8.14
CA LEU A 203 -26.70 -4.38 -8.34
C LEU A 203 -27.38 -3.95 -9.64
N TYR A 204 -27.26 -4.74 -10.71
CA TYR A 204 -27.77 -4.48 -12.06
C TYR A 204 -28.50 -5.73 -12.59
N PRO A 205 -29.76 -5.96 -12.17
CA PRO A 205 -30.49 -7.18 -12.50
C PRO A 205 -31.17 -7.10 -13.88
N ASP A 206 -30.51 -6.50 -14.89
CA ASP A 206 -31.09 -6.35 -16.21
C ASP A 206 -31.37 -7.72 -16.82
N ILE A 207 -32.64 -7.99 -17.15
CA ILE A 207 -33.08 -9.28 -17.67
C ILE A 207 -33.13 -9.22 -19.18
N ASP A 208 -32.50 -10.18 -19.85
CA ASP A 208 -32.66 -10.35 -21.29
C ASP A 208 -34.10 -10.80 -21.59
N GLU A 209 -34.83 -9.99 -22.35
CA GLU A 209 -36.26 -10.22 -22.62
C GLU A 209 -36.51 -11.53 -23.39
N VAL A 210 -35.53 -12.04 -24.13
CA VAL A 210 -35.66 -13.25 -24.96
C VAL A 210 -35.46 -14.51 -24.12
N THR A 211 -34.45 -14.53 -23.27
CA THR A 211 -34.01 -15.70 -22.51
C THR A 211 -34.53 -15.71 -21.07
N GLY A 212 -34.99 -14.56 -20.55
CA GLY A 212 -35.53 -14.43 -19.20
C GLY A 212 -34.49 -14.55 -18.09
N VAL A 213 -33.19 -14.45 -18.41
CA VAL A 213 -32.09 -14.52 -17.44
C VAL A 213 -31.37 -13.18 -17.32
N PRO A 214 -30.69 -12.91 -16.17
CA PRO A 214 -29.86 -11.73 -16.02
C PRO A 214 -28.74 -11.64 -17.07
N VAL A 215 -28.48 -10.43 -17.57
CA VAL A 215 -27.38 -10.11 -18.48
C VAL A 215 -26.18 -9.63 -17.70
N VAL A 216 -25.02 -10.20 -18.01
CA VAL A 216 -23.75 -9.68 -17.53
C VAL A 216 -23.38 -8.46 -18.37
N ASP A 217 -23.52 -7.27 -17.79
CA ASP A 217 -23.08 -6.02 -18.40
C ASP A 217 -21.64 -5.68 -17.97
N PHE A 218 -20.69 -5.95 -18.86
CA PHE A 218 -19.26 -5.70 -18.61
C PHE A 218 -18.91 -4.21 -18.47
N ASP A 219 -19.76 -3.27 -18.91
CA ASP A 219 -19.49 -1.85 -18.76
C ASP A 219 -19.58 -1.40 -17.29
N HIS A 220 -20.34 -2.13 -16.48
CA HIS A 220 -20.46 -1.94 -15.04
C HIS A 220 -19.44 -2.73 -14.20
N PHE A 221 -18.48 -3.43 -14.82
CA PHE A 221 -17.43 -4.13 -14.07
C PHE A 221 -16.24 -3.24 -13.73
N CYS A 222 -15.60 -3.56 -12.61
CA CYS A 222 -14.42 -2.90 -12.14
C CYS A 222 -13.23 -3.12 -13.08
N CYS A 223 -12.42 -2.08 -13.24
CA CYS A 223 -11.18 -2.09 -14.01
C CYS A 223 -9.97 -2.09 -13.06
N GLY A 224 -9.05 -3.02 -13.28
CA GLY A 224 -7.80 -3.06 -12.52
C GLY A 224 -6.78 -2.05 -13.05
N ALA A 225 -6.08 -1.38 -12.14
CA ALA A 225 -4.97 -0.47 -12.46
C ALA A 225 -3.84 -0.67 -11.43
N HIS A 226 -2.60 -0.31 -11.80
CA HIS A 226 -1.44 -0.44 -10.90
C HIS A 226 -1.53 0.55 -9.74
N GLY A 227 -2.18 0.13 -8.67
CA GLY A 227 -2.36 0.87 -7.43
C GLY A 227 -3.14 0.04 -6.41
N PHE A 228 -3.53 0.67 -5.31
CA PHE A 228 -4.34 0.03 -4.27
C PHE A 228 -5.39 1.01 -3.73
N SER A 229 -6.57 0.49 -3.42
CA SER A 229 -7.59 1.18 -2.65
C SER A 229 -8.48 0.12 -1.99
N ALA A 230 -8.98 0.39 -0.79
CA ALA A 230 -9.94 -0.48 -0.13
C ALA A 230 -10.96 0.35 0.63
N LEU A 231 -12.25 0.10 0.36
CA LEU A 231 -13.31 0.59 1.24
C LEU A 231 -13.41 -0.35 2.44
N ILE A 232 -13.31 0.22 3.64
CA ILE A 232 -13.45 -0.47 4.92
C ILE A 232 -14.74 0.01 5.57
N GLU A 233 -15.75 -0.87 5.62
CA GLU A 233 -16.96 -0.67 6.41
C GLU A 233 -16.81 -1.36 7.75
N THR A 234 -16.90 -0.62 8.85
CA THR A 234 -16.89 -1.19 10.20
C THR A 234 -18.23 -0.93 10.89
N VAL A 235 -18.70 -1.92 11.64
CA VAL A 235 -19.91 -1.79 12.46
C VAL A 235 -19.51 -1.99 13.91
N ALA A 236 -19.81 -1.02 14.77
CA ALA A 236 -19.67 -1.13 16.21
C ALA A 236 -21.06 -1.28 16.84
N VAL A 237 -21.29 -2.38 17.55
CA VAL A 237 -22.52 -2.63 18.30
C VAL A 237 -22.29 -2.18 19.75
N GLY A 238 -22.98 -1.13 20.17
CA GLY A 238 -23.12 -0.73 21.56
C GLY A 238 -24.42 -1.25 22.17
N GLU A 239 -24.61 -0.99 23.47
CA GLU A 239 -25.75 -1.49 24.25
C GLU A 239 -27.12 -1.04 23.68
N ASP A 240 -27.20 0.21 23.19
CA ASP A 240 -28.43 0.81 22.64
C ASP A 240 -28.32 1.31 21.19
N SER A 241 -27.16 1.15 20.54
CA SER A 241 -26.96 1.67 19.18
C SER A 241 -25.95 0.87 18.37
N THR A 242 -26.20 0.79 17.06
CA THR A 242 -25.26 0.25 16.08
C THR A 242 -24.73 1.41 15.25
N LEU A 243 -23.42 1.60 15.25
CA LEU A 243 -22.74 2.65 14.50
C LEU A 243 -21.96 2.03 13.34
N THR A 244 -22.21 2.52 12.12
CA THR A 244 -21.48 2.10 10.92
C THR A 244 -20.58 3.23 10.45
N HIS A 245 -19.31 2.92 10.23
CA HIS A 245 -18.31 3.84 9.71
C HIS A 245 -17.74 3.34 8.38
N TYR A 246 -17.57 4.26 7.43
CA TYR A 246 -16.98 3.99 6.13
C TYR A 246 -15.67 4.75 5.98
N THR A 247 -14.58 4.00 5.83
CA THR A 247 -13.22 4.54 5.67
C THR A 247 -12.62 4.05 4.37
N LEU A 248 -12.10 4.95 3.54
CA LEU A 248 -11.37 4.59 2.33
C LEU A 248 -9.87 4.55 2.64
N PHE A 249 -9.22 3.41 2.45
CA PHE A 249 -7.79 3.25 2.62
C PHE A 249 -7.12 3.24 1.24
N ASP A 250 -6.33 4.27 0.95
CA ASP A 250 -5.81 4.64 -0.36
C ASP A 250 -6.88 4.88 -1.44
N THR A 251 -6.48 5.50 -2.54
CA THR A 251 -7.38 5.97 -3.61
C THR A 251 -6.95 5.53 -5.01
N GLY A 252 -6.03 4.55 -5.09
CA GLY A 252 -5.56 4.01 -6.35
C GLY A 252 -4.75 5.02 -7.18
N PRO A 253 -4.46 4.68 -8.44
CA PRO A 253 -3.39 5.36 -9.18
C PRO A 253 -3.81 6.56 -10.01
N ASP A 254 -5.08 6.66 -10.34
CA ASP A 254 -5.56 7.66 -11.28
C ASP A 254 -7.00 8.08 -10.96
N ASP A 255 -7.41 9.15 -11.63
CA ASP A 255 -8.70 9.79 -11.46
C ASP A 255 -9.87 8.92 -11.97
N LYS A 256 -9.65 8.13 -13.01
CA LYS A 256 -10.69 7.40 -13.75
C LYS A 256 -11.00 6.04 -13.11
N SER A 257 -9.97 5.28 -12.77
CA SER A 257 -10.13 3.91 -12.25
C SER A 257 -10.87 3.91 -10.92
N LEU A 258 -10.62 4.90 -10.05
CA LEU A 258 -11.37 5.04 -8.82
C LEU A 258 -12.85 5.37 -9.10
N VAL A 259 -13.13 6.45 -9.84
CA VAL A 259 -14.51 6.89 -10.11
C VAL A 259 -15.33 5.81 -10.82
N ARG A 260 -14.74 5.12 -11.82
CA ARG A 260 -15.39 4.02 -12.53
C ARG A 260 -15.88 2.95 -11.56
N ASN A 261 -14.97 2.45 -10.74
CA ASN A 261 -15.21 1.26 -9.96
C ASN A 261 -16.06 1.56 -8.72
N VAL A 262 -16.01 2.77 -8.14
CA VAL A 262 -16.94 3.15 -7.04
C VAL A 262 -18.36 3.30 -7.58
N THR A 263 -18.50 3.73 -8.84
CA THR A 263 -19.78 3.79 -9.55
C THR A 263 -20.30 2.39 -9.86
N ALA A 264 -19.45 1.53 -10.45
CA ALA A 264 -19.72 0.12 -10.74
C ALA A 264 -20.21 -0.65 -9.50
N MET A 265 -19.56 -0.46 -8.36
CA MET A 265 -19.91 -1.17 -7.12
C MET A 265 -21.02 -0.47 -6.31
N LYS A 266 -21.61 0.60 -6.84
CA LYS A 266 -22.60 1.46 -6.15
C LYS A 266 -22.18 1.79 -4.71
N VAL A 267 -20.91 2.13 -4.53
CA VAL A 267 -20.34 2.45 -3.22
C VAL A 267 -21.08 3.65 -2.62
N PRO A 268 -21.45 3.64 -1.33
CA PRO A 268 -22.07 4.78 -0.66
C PRO A 268 -21.05 5.89 -0.38
N ILE A 269 -20.56 6.53 -1.43
CA ILE A 269 -19.48 7.52 -1.42
C ILE A 269 -19.79 8.72 -0.50
N ASP A 270 -21.07 9.10 -0.39
CA ASP A 270 -21.52 10.16 0.52
C ASP A 270 -21.26 9.83 1.99
N LYS A 271 -21.31 8.54 2.36
CA LYS A 271 -21.12 8.05 3.73
C LYS A 271 -19.66 7.88 4.15
N ILE A 272 -18.72 7.90 3.20
CA ILE A 272 -17.29 7.79 3.51
C ILE A 272 -16.85 9.04 4.28
N GLU A 273 -16.53 8.86 5.56
CA GLU A 273 -16.19 9.97 6.46
C GLU A 273 -14.70 10.25 6.52
N ARG A 274 -13.87 9.25 6.18
CA ARG A 274 -12.41 9.36 6.24
C ARG A 274 -11.75 8.65 5.07
N VAL A 275 -10.70 9.28 4.53
CA VAL A 275 -9.71 8.66 3.65
C VAL A 275 -8.39 8.58 4.42
N ILE A 276 -7.73 7.43 4.41
CA ILE A 276 -6.40 7.22 4.97
C ILE A 276 -5.43 6.97 3.82
N THR A 277 -4.31 7.70 3.75
CA THR A 277 -3.24 7.37 2.82
C THR A 277 -2.18 6.50 3.50
N SER A 278 -1.83 5.36 2.91
CA SER A 278 -0.79 4.49 3.42
C SER A 278 0.58 5.16 3.33
N HIS A 279 0.91 5.78 2.20
CA HIS A 279 2.15 6.52 1.96
C HIS A 279 1.99 7.44 0.74
N TRP A 280 2.97 8.31 0.50
CA TRP A 280 2.99 9.24 -0.61
C TRP A 280 3.56 8.64 -1.89
N HIS A 281 2.86 7.67 -2.47
CA HIS A 281 3.06 7.31 -3.87
C HIS A 281 1.77 7.55 -4.66
N ARG A 282 1.94 8.05 -5.89
CA ARG A 282 0.80 8.39 -6.75
C ARG A 282 -0.14 7.23 -7.01
N ASP A 283 0.36 6.00 -7.06
CA ASP A 283 -0.42 4.78 -7.23
C ASP A 283 -1.36 4.46 -6.04
N HIS A 284 -1.25 5.22 -4.95
CA HIS A 284 -2.07 5.15 -3.74
C HIS A 284 -2.85 6.43 -3.47
N THR A 285 -2.47 7.58 -4.05
CA THR A 285 -3.11 8.89 -3.82
C THR A 285 -3.77 9.47 -5.06
N GLY A 286 -3.61 8.82 -6.22
CA GLY A 286 -3.90 9.40 -7.53
C GLY A 286 -5.38 9.65 -7.80
N GLY A 287 -6.28 8.85 -7.20
CA GLY A 287 -7.72 9.06 -7.26
C GLY A 287 -8.28 9.99 -6.17
N LEU A 288 -7.44 10.55 -5.29
CA LEU A 288 -7.92 11.29 -4.12
C LEU A 288 -8.72 12.54 -4.50
N LEU A 289 -8.24 13.32 -5.47
CA LEU A 289 -8.94 14.53 -5.89
C LEU A 289 -10.26 14.20 -6.61
N SER A 290 -10.26 13.23 -7.52
CA SER A 290 -11.49 12.84 -8.23
C SER A 290 -12.55 12.23 -7.30
N PHE A 291 -12.12 11.52 -6.25
CA PHE A 291 -13.00 11.08 -5.18
C PHE A 291 -13.67 12.25 -4.46
N LEU A 292 -12.89 13.24 -4.03
CA LEU A 292 -13.41 14.40 -3.31
C LEU A 292 -14.31 15.25 -4.21
N ASP A 293 -13.93 15.46 -5.47
CA ASP A 293 -14.76 16.15 -6.47
C ASP A 293 -16.09 15.41 -6.70
N PHE A 294 -16.04 14.08 -6.80
CA PHE A 294 -17.26 13.28 -6.93
C PHE A 294 -18.16 13.45 -5.70
N ARG A 295 -17.60 13.46 -4.49
CA ARG A 295 -18.38 13.74 -3.26
C ARG A 295 -19.00 15.12 -3.26
N GLN A 296 -18.31 16.14 -3.77
CA GLN A 296 -18.85 17.50 -3.84
C GLN A 296 -20.07 17.63 -4.77
N SER A 297 -20.22 16.72 -5.74
CA SER A 297 -21.39 16.67 -6.61
C SER A 297 -22.64 16.11 -5.90
N LEU A 298 -22.47 15.44 -4.76
CA LEU A 298 -23.57 14.81 -4.00
C LEU A 298 -24.19 15.78 -2.97
N THR A 299 -25.47 15.58 -2.68
CA THR A 299 -26.23 16.35 -1.68
C THR A 299 -26.96 15.38 -0.72
N PRO A 300 -26.86 15.56 0.61
CA PRO A 300 -26.12 16.59 1.34
C PRO A 300 -24.60 16.33 1.33
N ARG A 301 -23.81 17.42 1.33
CA ARG A 301 -22.36 17.34 1.48
C ARG A 301 -22.01 17.00 2.93
N ARG A 302 -21.30 15.89 3.12
CA ARG A 302 -20.77 15.49 4.43
C ARG A 302 -19.27 15.74 4.46
N PRO A 303 -18.70 16.16 5.61
CA PRO A 303 -17.26 16.30 5.75
C PRO A 303 -16.51 15.02 5.36
N CYS A 304 -15.32 15.18 4.78
CA CYS A 304 -14.34 14.12 4.57
C CYS A 304 -13.08 14.47 5.32
N ILE A 305 -12.63 13.62 6.24
CA ILE A 305 -11.28 13.75 6.76
C ILE A 305 -10.33 13.03 5.81
N VAL A 306 -9.21 13.65 5.48
CA VAL A 306 -8.13 13.07 4.69
C VAL A 306 -6.91 12.98 5.59
N ASP A 307 -6.71 11.78 6.12
CA ASP A 307 -5.71 11.42 7.11
C ASP A 307 -4.40 11.03 6.41
N VAL A 308 -3.36 11.83 6.63
CA VAL A 308 -2.11 11.75 5.87
C VAL A 308 -0.88 11.82 6.77
N HIS A 309 0.22 11.24 6.30
CA HIS A 309 1.52 11.51 6.90
C HIS A 309 1.97 12.94 6.53
N PRO A 310 2.52 13.75 7.46
CA PRO A 310 2.89 15.15 7.18
C PRO A 310 4.08 15.29 6.24
N ASP A 311 4.99 14.31 6.19
CA ASP A 311 6.17 14.37 5.31
C ASP A 311 5.82 13.99 3.87
N ARG A 312 5.17 14.91 3.16
CA ARG A 312 4.84 14.78 1.73
C ARG A 312 6.04 15.17 0.87
N PRO A 313 6.62 14.26 0.06
CA PRO A 313 7.68 14.60 -0.88
C PRO A 313 7.19 15.53 -2.00
N LEU A 314 8.09 16.36 -2.54
CA LEU A 314 7.78 17.14 -3.76
C LEU A 314 7.69 16.22 -4.98
N ALA A 315 8.59 15.24 -5.07
CA ALA A 315 8.59 14.21 -6.09
C ALA A 315 9.32 12.98 -5.58
N ARG A 316 8.90 11.82 -6.08
CA ARG A 316 9.60 10.55 -5.93
C ARG A 316 9.98 9.98 -7.29
N GLY A 317 11.02 9.17 -7.30
CA GLY A 317 11.56 8.58 -8.51
C GLY A 317 12.01 7.15 -8.30
N ILE A 318 12.22 6.48 -9.42
CA ILE A 318 12.64 5.09 -9.50
C ILE A 318 14.07 5.05 -10.02
N ALA A 319 14.98 4.44 -9.27
CA ALA A 319 16.34 4.14 -9.69
C ALA A 319 16.55 2.62 -9.68
N PRO A 320 16.46 1.93 -10.83
CA PRO A 320 16.61 0.48 -10.87
C PRO A 320 18.04 0.04 -10.49
N GLY A 321 18.16 -1.22 -10.08
CA GLY A 321 19.44 -1.84 -9.76
C GLY A 321 20.38 -1.99 -10.98
N PRO A 322 21.62 -2.44 -10.76
CA PRO A 322 22.16 -2.91 -9.47
C PRO A 322 22.68 -1.80 -8.54
N ASN A 323 22.96 -0.60 -9.07
CA ASN A 323 23.59 0.47 -8.29
C ASN A 323 22.59 1.40 -7.60
N PHE A 324 21.34 1.45 -8.07
CA PHE A 324 20.27 2.30 -7.51
C PHE A 324 20.63 3.80 -7.43
N ASP A 325 21.50 4.27 -8.32
CA ASP A 325 22.07 5.64 -8.33
C ASP A 325 21.51 6.53 -9.44
N LYS A 326 20.97 5.94 -10.50
CA LYS A 326 20.41 6.65 -11.66
C LYS A 326 18.89 6.61 -11.66
N VAL A 327 18.26 7.76 -11.42
CA VAL A 327 16.81 7.93 -11.57
C VAL A 327 16.42 7.84 -13.05
N VAL A 328 15.57 6.87 -13.40
CA VAL A 328 15.09 6.66 -14.78
C VAL A 328 13.76 7.32 -15.06
N CYS A 329 12.92 7.49 -14.02
CA CYS A 329 11.66 8.21 -14.11
C CYS A 329 11.23 8.74 -12.73
N ALA A 330 10.34 9.73 -12.75
CA ALA A 330 9.62 10.20 -11.58
C ALA A 330 8.20 9.64 -11.58
N LEU A 331 7.65 9.37 -10.39
CA LEU A 331 6.21 9.16 -10.23
C LEU A 331 5.50 10.51 -10.47
N PRO A 332 4.25 10.50 -10.96
CA PRO A 332 3.48 11.74 -11.01
C PRO A 332 3.31 12.31 -9.59
N GLN A 333 3.14 13.62 -9.47
CA GLN A 333 3.09 14.27 -8.17
C GLN A 333 1.82 13.89 -7.40
N ASP A 334 1.95 13.58 -6.11
CA ASP A 334 0.82 13.47 -5.19
C ASP A 334 0.10 14.83 -5.04
N PRO A 335 -1.20 14.86 -4.68
CA PRO A 335 -1.88 16.12 -4.41
C PRO A 335 -1.24 16.86 -3.23
N THR A 336 -1.16 18.19 -3.31
CA THR A 336 -0.75 19.03 -2.16
C THR A 336 -1.86 19.07 -1.11
N PHE A 337 -1.52 19.44 0.13
CA PHE A 337 -2.54 19.65 1.17
C PHE A 337 -3.58 20.70 0.74
N GLU A 338 -3.14 21.78 0.10
CA GLU A 338 -4.02 22.82 -0.44
C GLU A 338 -4.96 22.28 -1.52
N LEU A 339 -4.47 21.42 -2.43
CA LEU A 339 -5.34 20.79 -3.44
C LEU A 339 -6.39 19.88 -2.80
N ILE A 340 -6.04 19.16 -1.74
CA ILE A 340 -6.98 18.33 -0.98
C ILE A 340 -8.06 19.21 -0.31
N GLU A 341 -7.66 20.31 0.32
CA GLU A 341 -8.58 21.25 0.97
C GLU A 341 -9.50 21.95 -0.04
N ASN A 342 -8.96 22.39 -1.18
CA ASN A 342 -9.74 23.00 -2.26
C ASN A 342 -10.74 22.01 -2.90
N ALA A 343 -10.40 20.72 -2.91
CA ALA A 343 -11.32 19.65 -3.31
C ALA A 343 -12.35 19.29 -2.22
N GLY A 344 -12.39 20.01 -1.09
CA GLY A 344 -13.39 19.83 -0.03
C GLY A 344 -13.03 18.77 1.01
N GLY A 345 -11.81 18.27 1.00
CA GLY A 345 -11.26 17.42 2.07
C GLY A 345 -10.81 18.25 3.28
N ILE A 346 -10.82 17.64 4.47
CA ILE A 346 -10.25 18.21 5.70
C ILE A 346 -8.97 17.45 5.99
N VAL A 347 -7.82 18.10 5.84
CA VAL A 347 -6.52 17.44 6.01
C VAL A 347 -6.20 17.27 7.50
N GLU A 348 -6.05 16.02 7.94
CA GLU A 348 -5.50 15.68 9.26
C GLU A 348 -4.13 15.02 9.09
N LYS A 349 -3.12 15.55 9.78
CA LYS A 349 -1.74 15.07 9.67
C LYS A 349 -1.34 14.35 10.94
N SER A 350 -0.84 13.13 10.82
CA SER A 350 -0.40 12.35 11.98
C SER A 350 0.92 11.62 11.74
N LEU A 351 1.81 11.70 12.74
CA LEU A 351 3.08 10.97 12.81
C LEU A 351 2.97 9.69 13.65
N THR A 352 1.94 9.61 14.50
CA THR A 352 1.83 8.60 15.54
C THR A 352 0.62 7.72 15.31
N GLY A 353 0.70 6.48 15.80
CA GLY A 353 -0.44 5.59 15.77
C GLY A 353 -1.64 6.17 16.50
N HIS A 354 -2.82 6.12 15.88
CA HIS A 354 -4.04 6.70 16.42
C HIS A 354 -5.27 5.98 15.86
N ALA A 355 -6.38 6.12 16.58
CA ALA A 355 -7.64 5.50 16.21
C ALA A 355 -8.56 6.49 15.51
N VAL A 356 -9.30 5.98 14.53
CA VAL A 356 -10.23 6.75 13.71
C VAL A 356 -11.56 6.00 13.59
N ALA A 357 -12.54 6.59 12.90
CA ALA A 357 -13.84 5.96 12.62
C ALA A 357 -14.53 5.42 13.89
N GLY A 358 -14.77 6.28 14.89
CA GLY A 358 -15.40 5.82 16.14
C GLY A 358 -14.57 4.79 16.93
N ASN A 359 -13.24 4.83 16.78
CA ASN A 359 -12.29 3.88 17.37
C ASN A 359 -12.43 2.45 16.82
N THR A 360 -12.91 2.26 15.59
CA THR A 360 -13.00 0.93 14.95
C THR A 360 -11.84 0.64 14.00
N VAL A 361 -11.14 1.67 13.54
CA VAL A 361 -9.98 1.54 12.65
C VAL A 361 -8.77 2.18 13.33
N TRP A 362 -7.66 1.45 13.38
CA TRP A 362 -6.37 1.96 13.80
C TRP A 362 -5.54 2.33 12.59
N VAL A 363 -4.87 3.49 12.64
CA VAL A 363 -3.86 3.92 11.66
C VAL A 363 -2.52 3.94 12.37
N SER A 364 -1.52 3.26 11.82
CA SER A 364 -0.20 3.22 12.41
C SER A 364 0.54 4.56 12.27
N GLY A 365 1.55 4.75 13.12
CA GLY A 365 2.63 5.69 12.82
C GLY A 365 3.71 5.01 11.99
N GLU A 366 4.93 5.54 12.09
CA GLU A 366 6.14 4.97 11.51
C GLU A 366 6.33 3.48 11.86
N VAL A 367 6.47 2.64 10.84
CA VAL A 367 6.72 1.20 10.98
C VAL A 367 8.22 0.92 11.23
N PRO A 368 8.61 0.34 12.39
CA PRO A 368 10.00 0.05 12.70
C PRO A 368 10.58 -1.08 11.84
N ARG A 369 11.79 -0.89 11.32
CA ARG A 369 12.54 -1.94 10.61
C ARG A 369 13.32 -2.80 11.60
N VAL A 370 12.72 -3.89 12.04
CA VAL A 370 13.26 -4.79 13.07
C VAL A 370 13.72 -6.14 12.52
N THR A 371 13.65 -6.32 11.21
CA THR A 371 14.18 -7.49 10.50
C THR A 371 15.37 -7.10 9.62
N LEU A 372 16.28 -8.06 9.40
CA LEU A 372 17.45 -7.84 8.53
C LEU A 372 17.10 -7.90 7.03
N PHE A 373 16.03 -8.62 6.67
CA PHE A 373 15.68 -8.88 5.28
C PHE A 373 14.68 -7.86 4.71
N GLU A 374 13.83 -7.21 5.53
CA GLU A 374 12.90 -6.17 5.06
C GLU A 374 13.39 -4.76 5.47
N ALA A 375 14.42 -4.27 4.80
CA ALA A 375 15.10 -3.01 5.16
C ALA A 375 14.63 -1.77 4.38
N GLY A 376 13.50 -1.82 3.65
CA GLY A 376 13.04 -0.72 2.78
C GLY A 376 12.94 -1.08 1.30
N MET A 377 12.53 -0.11 0.48
CA MET A 377 12.40 -0.20 -0.98
C MET A 377 13.71 0.19 -1.68
N LEU A 378 14.41 -0.80 -2.24
CA LEU A 378 15.59 -0.51 -3.07
C LEU A 378 15.17 0.31 -4.30
N GLY A 379 15.99 1.31 -4.66
CA GLY A 379 15.70 2.18 -5.80
C GLY A 379 14.64 3.25 -5.57
N GLY A 380 14.08 3.37 -4.35
CA GLY A 380 13.23 4.49 -3.97
C GLY A 380 14.04 5.78 -3.87
N MET A 381 13.63 6.82 -4.60
CA MET A 381 14.33 8.11 -4.66
C MET A 381 13.40 9.26 -4.32
N ARG A 382 13.92 10.30 -3.68
CA ARG A 382 13.21 11.54 -3.40
C ARG A 382 13.94 12.74 -3.96
N TRP A 383 13.17 13.69 -4.47
CA TRP A 383 13.69 14.99 -4.84
C TRP A 383 13.81 15.90 -3.61
N PHE A 384 15.01 16.43 -3.39
CA PHE A 384 15.31 17.39 -2.32
C PHE A 384 15.66 18.74 -2.93
N GLN A 385 14.97 19.79 -2.47
CA GLN A 385 15.23 21.16 -2.86
C GLN A 385 15.42 22.01 -1.61
N ASP A 386 16.68 22.27 -1.28
CA ASP A 386 17.04 23.18 -0.18
C ASP A 386 16.86 24.63 -0.68
N PRO A 387 16.31 25.57 0.11
CA PRO A 387 16.16 26.96 -0.32
C PRO A 387 17.49 27.57 -0.80
N GLY A 388 17.49 28.15 -1.99
CA GLY A 388 18.67 28.78 -2.59
C GLY A 388 19.73 27.81 -3.14
N LYS A 389 19.44 26.50 -3.22
CA LYS A 389 20.32 25.49 -3.86
C LYS A 389 19.61 24.79 -5.00
N GLU A 390 20.40 24.26 -5.95
CA GLU A 390 19.88 23.38 -6.99
C GLU A 390 19.28 22.11 -6.36
N GLY A 391 18.14 21.68 -6.91
CA GLY A 391 17.47 20.48 -6.46
C GLY A 391 18.22 19.22 -6.90
N ARG A 392 18.14 18.16 -6.09
CA ARG A 392 18.83 16.89 -6.35
C ARG A 392 18.04 15.68 -5.88
N TRP A 393 18.18 14.59 -6.61
CA TRP A 393 17.71 13.28 -6.17
C TRP A 393 18.59 12.73 -5.04
N ARG A 394 17.96 12.12 -4.04
CA ARG A 394 18.63 11.33 -3.01
C ARG A 394 17.88 10.02 -2.79
N ASN A 395 18.59 9.01 -2.32
CA ASN A 395 17.98 7.75 -1.93
C ASN A 395 16.98 7.98 -0.79
N GLU A 396 15.79 7.37 -0.91
CA GLU A 396 14.75 7.32 0.10
C GLU A 396 14.24 5.90 0.26
N GLN A 397 15.17 4.95 0.45
CA GLN A 397 14.84 3.54 0.60
C GLN A 397 13.84 3.28 1.74
N HIS A 398 13.86 4.11 2.78
CA HIS A 398 13.07 3.85 3.98
C HIS A 398 11.63 4.37 3.93
N ILE A 399 11.20 5.18 2.96
CA ILE A 399 9.78 5.61 2.81
C ILE A 399 9.08 5.78 4.18
N MET A 400 9.60 6.70 5.00
CA MET A 400 9.31 6.75 6.44
C MET A 400 7.87 7.22 6.74
N ASP A 401 7.19 7.70 5.71
CA ASP A 401 5.79 8.08 5.69
C ASP A 401 4.82 6.90 5.58
N GLU A 402 5.31 5.67 5.42
CA GLU A 402 4.46 4.48 5.35
C GLU A 402 3.71 4.18 6.65
N ARG A 403 2.42 3.87 6.49
CA ARG A 403 1.45 3.52 7.53
C ARG A 403 0.57 2.36 7.07
N TYR A 404 0.14 1.54 8.02
CA TYR A 404 -0.87 0.49 7.82
C TYR A 404 -2.16 0.84 8.58
N ALA A 405 -3.27 0.25 8.17
CA ALA A 405 -4.50 0.24 8.94
C ALA A 405 -4.75 -1.13 9.56
N ALA A 406 -5.36 -1.17 10.75
CA ALA A 406 -5.73 -2.40 11.42
C ALA A 406 -7.14 -2.31 12.02
N ILE A 407 -7.88 -3.40 11.92
CA ILE A 407 -9.20 -3.57 12.53
C ILE A 407 -9.13 -4.79 13.43
N ASP A 408 -9.49 -4.64 14.69
CA ASP A 408 -9.61 -5.76 15.63
C ASP A 408 -11.05 -6.26 15.63
N VAL A 409 -11.24 -7.50 15.19
CA VAL A 409 -12.56 -8.09 14.96
C VAL A 409 -12.80 -9.11 16.06
N ILE A 410 -13.82 -8.87 16.88
CA ILE A 410 -14.13 -9.71 18.05
C ILE A 410 -14.22 -11.19 17.65
N GLY A 411 -13.51 -12.06 18.34
CA GLY A 411 -13.42 -13.50 18.10
C GLY A 411 -12.64 -13.93 16.87
N LYS A 412 -12.07 -13.00 16.10
CA LYS A 412 -11.22 -13.29 14.94
C LYS A 412 -9.80 -12.80 15.14
N GLY A 413 -9.62 -11.61 15.68
CA GLY A 413 -8.34 -10.90 15.81
C GLY A 413 -8.16 -9.85 14.72
N LEU A 414 -6.90 -9.49 14.44
CA LEU A 414 -6.53 -8.35 13.63
C LEU A 414 -6.63 -8.63 12.12
N VAL A 415 -7.30 -7.72 11.42
CA VAL A 415 -7.28 -7.59 9.96
C VAL A 415 -6.37 -6.41 9.63
N ILE A 416 -5.23 -6.70 9.00
CA ILE A 416 -4.21 -5.69 8.66
C ILE A 416 -4.32 -5.33 7.18
N PHE A 417 -4.36 -4.03 6.92
CA PHE A 417 -4.26 -3.43 5.59
C PHE A 417 -2.91 -2.74 5.44
N SER A 418 -2.04 -3.31 4.60
CA SER A 418 -0.72 -2.75 4.29
C SER A 418 -0.57 -2.62 2.78
N ALA A 419 -0.63 -1.40 2.26
CA ALA A 419 -0.82 -1.18 0.83
C ALA A 419 0.38 -1.63 -0.02
N CYS A 420 1.60 -1.26 0.39
CA CYS A 420 2.83 -1.70 -0.24
C CYS A 420 3.74 -2.49 0.70
N SER A 421 3.79 -2.17 1.99
CA SER A 421 4.74 -2.80 2.94
C SER A 421 6.21 -2.55 2.57
N HIS A 422 6.58 -1.32 2.21
CA HIS A 422 7.96 -0.88 1.97
C HIS A 422 8.86 -1.11 3.19
N ALA A 423 8.33 -0.90 4.40
CA ALA A 423 8.98 -1.25 5.65
C ALA A 423 9.07 -2.75 5.89
N GLY A 424 8.34 -3.57 5.13
CA GLY A 424 8.27 -5.02 5.29
C GLY A 424 7.01 -5.49 5.99
N ILE A 425 6.36 -6.53 5.46
CA ILE A 425 5.12 -7.02 6.08
C ILE A 425 5.39 -7.68 7.44
N VAL A 426 6.56 -8.30 7.64
CA VAL A 426 6.94 -8.85 8.94
C VAL A 426 7.13 -7.72 9.94
N ASN A 427 7.74 -6.61 9.54
CA ASN A 427 7.87 -5.43 10.38
C ASN A 427 6.52 -4.78 10.73
N VAL A 428 5.59 -4.71 9.76
CA VAL A 428 4.20 -4.27 9.99
C VAL A 428 3.50 -5.14 11.03
N ILE A 429 3.56 -6.47 10.88
CA ILE A 429 2.93 -7.40 11.82
C ILE A 429 3.54 -7.27 13.21
N LYS A 430 4.89 -7.21 13.31
CA LYS A 430 5.61 -7.01 14.57
C LYS A 430 5.24 -5.71 15.26
N ASP A 431 5.00 -4.65 14.50
CA ASP A 431 4.48 -3.42 15.06
C ASP A 431 3.05 -3.58 15.57
N ALA A 432 2.15 -4.15 14.77
CA ALA A 432 0.75 -4.35 15.12
C ALA A 432 0.60 -5.15 16.42
N ILE A 433 1.30 -6.29 16.55
CA ILE A 433 1.24 -7.13 17.76
C ILE A 433 1.97 -6.52 18.97
N SER A 434 2.76 -5.45 18.78
CA SER A 434 3.27 -4.66 19.89
C SER A 434 2.24 -3.65 20.44
N VAL A 435 1.25 -3.31 19.62
CA VAL A 435 0.14 -2.38 19.91
C VAL A 435 -1.08 -3.14 20.41
N PHE A 436 -1.36 -4.31 19.85
CA PHE A 436 -2.54 -5.13 20.05
C PHE A 436 -2.21 -6.48 20.70
N SER A 437 -3.16 -7.01 21.46
CA SER A 437 -3.04 -8.34 22.09
C SER A 437 -3.67 -9.47 21.27
N GLY A 438 -4.49 -9.15 20.27
CA GLY A 438 -5.17 -10.14 19.42
C GLY A 438 -4.25 -10.78 18.38
N PRO A 439 -4.54 -12.02 17.95
CA PRO A 439 -3.79 -12.68 16.89
C PRO A 439 -3.99 -11.99 15.54
N ILE A 440 -3.09 -12.22 14.58
CA ILE A 440 -3.32 -11.78 13.20
C ILE A 440 -4.29 -12.74 12.55
N TYR A 441 -5.46 -12.26 12.16
CA TYR A 441 -6.47 -13.04 11.45
C TYR A 441 -6.25 -13.01 9.94
N MET A 442 -6.04 -11.81 9.39
CA MET A 442 -5.95 -11.58 7.96
C MET A 442 -4.94 -10.47 7.63
N VAL A 443 -4.17 -10.66 6.55
CA VAL A 443 -3.27 -9.66 5.98
C VAL A 443 -3.69 -9.34 4.55
N ILE A 444 -3.93 -8.07 4.25
CA ILE A 444 -4.43 -7.59 2.96
C ILE A 444 -3.51 -6.49 2.42
N GLY A 445 -3.12 -6.62 1.15
CA GLY A 445 -2.44 -5.56 0.40
C GLY A 445 -1.13 -6.02 -0.23
N GLY A 446 -0.29 -5.07 -0.62
CA GLY A 446 1.01 -5.33 -1.23
C GLY A 446 2.07 -5.70 -0.21
N LEU A 447 2.90 -6.68 -0.55
CA LEU A 447 4.04 -7.12 0.26
C LEU A 447 5.39 -6.54 -0.24
N HIS A 448 5.40 -5.84 -1.37
CA HIS A 448 6.58 -5.31 -2.06
C HIS A 448 7.69 -6.35 -2.30
N LEU A 449 7.29 -7.56 -2.68
CA LEU A 449 8.18 -8.69 -2.96
C LEU A 449 8.35 -8.96 -4.47
N ALA A 450 7.83 -8.09 -5.34
CA ALA A 450 7.98 -8.19 -6.78
C ALA A 450 9.37 -7.73 -7.24
N GLY A 451 10.05 -8.54 -8.07
CA GLY A 451 11.33 -8.18 -8.69
C GLY A 451 12.50 -9.04 -8.19
N PRO A 452 13.55 -9.21 -9.01
CA PRO A 452 14.72 -10.02 -8.66
C PRO A 452 15.43 -9.54 -7.39
N GLU A 453 15.48 -8.25 -7.14
CA GLU A 453 16.13 -7.61 -5.99
C GLU A 453 15.42 -7.90 -4.65
N PHE A 454 14.12 -8.22 -4.68
CA PHE A 454 13.34 -8.57 -3.50
C PHE A 454 13.14 -10.08 -3.34
N SER A 455 13.49 -10.90 -4.34
CA SER A 455 13.39 -12.36 -4.29
C SER A 455 14.03 -13.01 -3.04
N PRO A 456 15.21 -12.57 -2.56
CA PRO A 456 15.79 -13.10 -1.32
C PRO A 456 14.96 -12.86 -0.06
N ARG A 457 14.01 -11.91 -0.08
CA ARG A 457 13.10 -11.63 1.03
C ARG A 457 11.93 -12.62 1.10
N ILE A 458 11.58 -13.26 -0.01
CA ILE A 458 10.41 -14.15 -0.07
C ILE A 458 10.54 -15.29 0.95
N PRO A 459 11.59 -16.15 0.95
CA PRO A 459 11.65 -17.27 1.88
C PRO A 459 11.52 -16.88 3.38
N PRO A 460 12.27 -15.90 3.91
CA PRO A 460 12.14 -15.53 5.32
C PRO A 460 10.80 -14.85 5.65
N THR A 461 10.19 -14.09 4.73
CA THR A 461 8.84 -13.54 4.93
C THR A 461 7.80 -14.67 5.03
N ILE A 462 7.85 -15.66 4.14
CA ILE A 462 6.93 -16.80 4.17
C ILE A 462 7.12 -17.66 5.42
N ASP A 463 8.38 -17.93 5.79
CA ASP A 463 8.70 -18.67 7.01
C ASP A 463 8.16 -17.95 8.26
N PHE A 464 8.35 -16.63 8.36
CA PHE A 464 7.77 -15.87 9.47
C PHE A 464 6.24 -16.03 9.54
N LEU A 465 5.54 -15.83 8.42
CA LEU A 465 4.07 -15.86 8.38
C LEU A 465 3.51 -17.26 8.65
N SER A 466 4.15 -18.31 8.14
CA SER A 466 3.63 -19.68 8.14
C SER A 466 4.17 -20.54 9.28
N THR A 467 5.38 -20.30 9.79
CA THR A 467 6.06 -21.15 10.78
C THR A 467 6.34 -20.46 12.12
N GLN A 468 6.76 -19.19 12.10
CA GLN A 468 7.19 -18.50 13.33
C GLN A 468 6.04 -17.81 14.05
N LEU A 469 5.18 -17.08 13.33
CA LEU A 469 4.03 -16.39 13.90
C LEU A 469 2.94 -17.39 14.31
N ARG A 470 2.57 -17.38 15.60
CA ARG A 470 1.58 -18.30 16.16
C ARG A 470 0.51 -17.57 16.98
N PRO A 471 -0.80 -17.78 16.71
CA PRO A 471 -1.33 -18.53 15.57
C PRO A 471 -0.95 -17.87 14.24
N SER A 472 -0.77 -18.67 13.18
CA SER A 472 -0.52 -18.16 11.84
C SER A 472 -1.78 -17.43 11.33
N PRO A 473 -1.63 -16.43 10.44
CA PRO A 473 -2.78 -15.79 9.82
C PRO A 473 -3.68 -16.81 9.14
N THR A 474 -4.99 -16.69 9.34
CA THR A 474 -5.97 -17.54 8.64
C THR A 474 -5.94 -17.24 7.14
N TYR A 475 -5.83 -15.97 6.80
CA TYR A 475 -5.86 -15.51 5.41
C TYR A 475 -4.73 -14.53 5.10
N VAL A 476 -4.10 -14.70 3.94
CA VAL A 476 -3.19 -13.73 3.35
C VAL A 476 -3.66 -13.42 1.94
N LEU A 477 -3.89 -12.14 1.65
CA LEU A 477 -4.36 -11.62 0.37
C LEU A 477 -3.23 -10.79 -0.26
N PRO A 478 -2.26 -11.44 -0.93
CA PRO A 478 -1.17 -10.73 -1.59
C PRO A 478 -1.70 -9.98 -2.81
N MET A 479 -1.67 -8.66 -2.75
CA MET A 479 -2.16 -7.74 -3.77
C MET A 479 -1.03 -6.80 -4.21
N HIS A 480 -1.42 -5.75 -4.92
CA HIS A 480 -0.62 -4.72 -5.59
C HIS A 480 0.79 -5.14 -6.04
N CYS A 481 1.82 -4.83 -5.24
CA CYS A 481 3.24 -4.99 -5.54
C CYS A 481 3.84 -6.32 -5.03
N SER A 482 3.02 -7.28 -4.61
CA SER A 482 3.51 -8.56 -4.06
C SER A 482 4.31 -9.38 -5.07
N GLY A 483 3.91 -9.38 -6.34
CA GLY A 483 4.57 -10.14 -7.42
C GLY A 483 4.21 -11.62 -7.44
N PHE A 484 4.34 -12.25 -8.62
CA PHE A 484 3.84 -13.61 -8.85
C PHE A 484 4.58 -14.69 -8.04
N GLN A 485 5.90 -14.56 -7.87
CA GLN A 485 6.71 -15.53 -7.12
C GLN A 485 6.32 -15.59 -5.64
N SER A 486 6.02 -14.46 -5.01
CA SER A 486 5.55 -14.43 -3.62
C SER A 486 4.15 -15.03 -3.49
N LYS A 487 3.25 -14.77 -4.46
CA LYS A 487 1.92 -15.39 -4.52
C LYS A 487 2.01 -16.92 -4.57
N ILE A 488 2.89 -17.49 -5.41
CA ILE A 488 3.13 -18.94 -5.45
C ILE A 488 3.68 -19.45 -4.11
N ALA A 489 4.63 -18.74 -3.52
CA ALA A 489 5.23 -19.17 -2.24
C ALA A 489 4.22 -19.13 -1.09
N LEU A 490 3.34 -18.12 -1.05
CA LEU A 490 2.24 -18.03 -0.10
C LEU A 490 1.20 -19.13 -0.32
N GLU A 491 0.81 -19.40 -1.56
CA GLU A 491 -0.15 -20.46 -1.88
C GLU A 491 0.38 -21.83 -1.45
N ARG A 492 1.66 -22.13 -1.69
CA ARG A 492 2.28 -23.37 -1.20
C ARG A 492 2.30 -23.48 0.32
N ALA A 493 2.44 -22.37 1.03
CA ALA A 493 2.55 -22.36 2.49
C ALA A 493 1.18 -22.33 3.20
N PHE A 494 0.17 -21.67 2.62
CA PHE A 494 -1.14 -21.44 3.23
C PHE A 494 -2.29 -22.20 2.57
N GLY A 495 -2.10 -22.81 1.40
CA GLY A 495 -3.17 -23.45 0.64
C GLY A 495 -4.33 -22.49 0.39
N GLU A 496 -5.56 -22.91 0.75
CA GLU A 496 -6.78 -22.08 0.65
C GLU A 496 -6.71 -20.80 1.52
N GLY A 497 -5.77 -20.68 2.46
CA GLY A 497 -5.51 -19.47 3.23
C GLY A 497 -4.82 -18.36 2.43
N CYS A 498 -4.14 -18.68 1.32
CA CYS A 498 -3.66 -17.66 0.38
C CYS A 498 -4.77 -17.35 -0.62
N VAL A 499 -5.52 -16.29 -0.38
CA VAL A 499 -6.69 -15.96 -1.20
C VAL A 499 -6.26 -15.06 -2.35
N PRO A 500 -6.51 -15.45 -3.62
CA PRO A 500 -6.29 -14.55 -4.73
C PRO A 500 -7.30 -13.41 -4.65
N ALA A 501 -6.78 -12.20 -4.48
CA ALA A 501 -7.59 -10.99 -4.42
C ALA A 501 -7.40 -10.17 -5.70
N GLY A 502 -8.51 -9.60 -6.17
CA GLY A 502 -8.59 -8.73 -7.34
C GLY A 502 -9.52 -7.55 -7.07
N VAL A 503 -9.65 -6.67 -8.05
CA VAL A 503 -10.63 -5.59 -8.02
C VAL A 503 -12.06 -6.16 -7.95
N GLY A 504 -12.95 -5.51 -7.20
CA GLY A 504 -14.34 -5.94 -7.05
C GLY A 504 -14.57 -7.05 -6.03
N LEU A 505 -13.50 -7.58 -5.41
CA LEU A 505 -13.63 -8.55 -4.32
C LEU A 505 -14.31 -7.91 -3.11
N LYS A 506 -15.33 -8.60 -2.58
CA LYS A 506 -15.97 -8.26 -1.31
C LYS A 506 -15.70 -9.29 -0.23
N ILE A 507 -15.35 -8.82 0.96
CA ILE A 507 -15.10 -9.69 2.13
C ILE A 507 -16.00 -9.24 3.26
N LYS A 508 -16.80 -10.16 3.79
CA LYS A 508 -17.60 -10.00 4.99
C LYS A 508 -17.07 -10.89 6.10
N ILE A 509 -16.73 -10.29 7.23
CA ILE A 509 -16.34 -11.07 8.42
C ILE A 509 -17.18 -10.61 9.59
N VAL A 510 -17.67 -11.61 10.30
CA VAL A 510 -18.61 -11.47 11.39
C VAL A 510 -17.88 -11.86 12.66
N GLY A 511 -17.91 -10.97 13.64
CA GLY A 511 -17.31 -11.22 14.94
C GLY A 511 -18.09 -12.27 15.74
N ASP A 512 -17.40 -12.90 16.70
CA ASP A 512 -17.94 -13.93 17.58
C ASP A 512 -17.44 -13.73 19.03
N SER A 513 -18.30 -13.23 19.90
CA SER A 513 -17.98 -12.95 21.30
C SER A 513 -17.65 -14.20 22.12
N ALA A 514 -18.08 -15.39 21.70
CA ALA A 514 -17.71 -16.64 22.36
C ALA A 514 -16.28 -17.05 21.97
N GLN A 515 -15.90 -16.87 20.69
CA GLN A 515 -14.54 -17.11 20.22
C GLN A 515 -13.53 -16.15 20.85
N GLU A 516 -13.91 -14.90 21.12
CA GLU A 516 -13.03 -13.90 21.77
C GLU A 516 -12.42 -14.43 23.07
N LYS A 517 -13.23 -15.13 23.89
CA LYS A 517 -12.84 -15.63 25.22
C LYS A 517 -11.79 -16.74 25.18
N ILE A 518 -11.59 -17.37 24.02
CA ILE A 518 -10.66 -18.48 23.83
C ILE A 518 -9.52 -18.14 22.87
N MET A 519 -9.39 -16.88 22.45
CA MET A 519 -8.27 -16.44 21.63
C MET A 519 -6.98 -16.37 22.45
N PHE A 520 -5.87 -16.72 21.80
CA PHE A 520 -4.54 -16.63 22.38
C PHE A 520 -3.78 -15.46 21.77
N PRO A 521 -2.96 -14.74 22.55
CA PRO A 521 -2.13 -13.67 22.02
C PRO A 521 -1.09 -14.24 21.04
N PRO A 522 -0.70 -13.46 20.01
CA PRO A 522 0.29 -13.89 19.05
C PRO A 522 1.69 -13.96 19.69
N VAL A 523 2.48 -14.96 19.28
CA VAL A 523 3.88 -15.15 19.66
C VAL A 523 4.74 -15.41 18.41
N TYR A 524 6.00 -14.97 18.43
CA TYR A 524 6.97 -15.14 17.34
C TYR A 524 8.41 -14.92 17.81
#